data_AF-X0ZRA4-F1
#
_entry.id   AF-X0ZRA4-F1
#
_cell.length_a   1.000
_cell.length_b   1.000
_cell.length_c   1.000
_cell.angle_alpha   90.00
_cell.angle_beta   90.00
_cell.angle_gamma   90.00
#
_symmetry.space_group_name_H-M   'P 1'
#
loop_
_entity.id
_entity.type
_entity.pdbx_description
1 polymer ?
#
loop_
_entity_poly.entity_id
_entity_poly.type
_entity_poly.pdbx_seq_one_letter_code
_entity_poly.pdbx_strand_id
1 'polypeptide(L)'
;MRCIYCQNYSISQLGEGTETSNEDLAKMMLSLQEQGCHNINIVTPTHVVPQILSALEMAIERGLNIPLVYNTGGYDSVETLKIIDKVFDIYMPDMKYGDKTTAAKLSKVSNYPKINQDAVLEMHRQVGDLVLDGNGIAQRGLLIRHLVLPENLAGTEKGKKPNRGKKPDVIPPKKGF
;
A
#
# COMPACT_ATOMS: atom_id res chain seq x y z
N MET A 1 -5.43 12.06 6.70
CA MET A 1 -6.84 11.70 6.36
C MET A 1 -7.58 11.33 7.63
N ARG A 2 -8.89 11.62 7.78
CA ARG A 2 -9.67 11.25 8.98
C ARG A 2 -11.07 10.75 8.59
N CYS A 3 -11.15 9.46 8.26
CA CYS A 3 -12.39 8.82 7.82
C CYS A 3 -13.42 8.77 8.96
N ILE A 4 -14.69 9.08 8.69
CA ILE A 4 -15.77 8.92 9.68
C ILE A 4 -16.14 7.46 9.96
N TYR A 5 -15.71 6.54 9.09
CA TYR A 5 -15.91 5.09 9.17
C TYR A 5 -14.60 4.35 9.46
N CYS A 6 -13.59 5.03 10.03
CA CYS A 6 -12.28 4.43 10.23
C CYS A 6 -12.35 3.21 11.17
N GLN A 7 -12.04 2.02 10.66
CA GLN A 7 -11.94 0.80 11.47
C GLN A 7 -10.82 0.92 12.52
N ASN A 8 -9.76 1.64 12.17
CA ASN A 8 -8.61 1.89 13.04
C ASN A 8 -8.73 3.22 13.80
N TYR A 9 -9.95 3.67 14.12
CA TYR A 9 -10.17 4.99 14.73
C TYR A 9 -9.37 5.19 16.01
N SER A 10 -9.35 4.19 16.89
CA SER A 10 -8.72 4.29 18.20
C SER A 10 -7.20 4.49 18.09
N ILE A 11 -6.51 3.68 17.29
CA ILE A 11 -5.07 3.83 17.04
C ILE A 11 -4.75 5.05 16.17
N SER A 12 -5.55 5.35 15.13
CA SER A 12 -5.23 6.39 14.15
C SER A 12 -5.56 7.81 14.63
N GLN A 13 -6.54 7.98 15.52
CA GLN A 13 -7.04 9.30 15.94
C GLN A 13 -7.02 9.51 17.44
N LEU A 14 -7.13 8.45 18.25
CA LEU A 14 -7.01 8.56 19.71
C LEU A 14 -5.59 8.27 20.21
N GLY A 15 -4.71 7.77 19.34
CA GLY A 15 -3.31 7.51 19.68
C GLY A 15 -3.12 6.29 20.59
N GLU A 16 -4.06 5.33 20.56
CA GLU A 16 -3.85 4.06 21.23
C GLU A 16 -2.64 3.34 20.65
N GLY A 17 -1.74 2.90 21.53
CA GLY A 17 -0.50 2.25 21.17
C GLY A 17 0.58 2.51 22.22
N THR A 18 1.79 2.02 21.92
CA THR A 18 2.96 2.23 22.78
C THR A 18 4.04 2.90 21.95
N GLU A 19 4.60 3.99 22.47
CA GLU A 19 5.80 4.59 21.86
C GLU A 19 6.92 3.56 21.82
N THR A 20 7.56 3.45 20.66
CA THR A 20 8.49 2.37 20.35
C THR A 20 9.75 2.96 19.73
N SER A 21 10.92 2.53 20.20
CA SER A 21 12.22 2.91 19.63
C SER A 21 12.46 2.23 18.28
N ASN A 22 13.41 2.72 17.48
CA ASN A 22 13.76 2.06 16.22
C ASN A 22 14.31 0.64 16.47
N GLU A 23 15.08 0.47 17.54
CA GLU A 23 15.63 -0.82 17.96
C GLU A 23 14.54 -1.81 18.36
N ASP A 24 13.52 -1.36 19.08
CA ASP A 24 12.41 -2.21 19.48
C ASP A 24 11.50 -2.53 18.30
N LEU A 25 11.28 -1.59 17.38
CA LEU A 25 10.57 -1.87 16.13
C LEU A 25 11.29 -2.94 15.31
N ALA A 26 12.63 -2.89 15.23
CA ALA A 26 13.43 -3.92 14.57
C ALA A 26 13.27 -5.29 15.24
N LYS A 27 13.26 -5.35 16.58
CA LYS A 27 12.99 -6.60 17.33
C LYS A 27 11.59 -7.13 17.07
N MET A 28 10.58 -6.26 16.98
CA MET A 28 9.20 -6.65 16.66
C MET A 28 9.13 -7.30 15.27
N MET A 29 9.81 -6.73 14.27
CA MET A 29 9.90 -7.30 12.92
C MET A 29 10.49 -8.72 12.92
N LEU A 30 11.61 -8.91 13.62
CA LEU A 30 12.26 -10.22 13.75
C LEU A 30 11.39 -11.22 14.52
N SER A 31 10.72 -10.78 15.59
CA SER A 31 9.81 -11.63 16.36
C SER A 31 8.62 -12.12 15.52
N LEU A 32 8.07 -11.28 14.64
CA LEU A 32 7.03 -11.72 13.70
C LEU A 32 7.55 -12.79 12.73
N GLN A 33 8.78 -12.64 12.24
CA GLN A 33 9.43 -13.65 11.41
C GLN A 33 9.64 -14.97 12.16
N GLU A 34 10.14 -14.93 13.40
CA GLU A 34 10.33 -16.14 14.24
C GLU A 34 9.03 -16.87 14.53
N GLN A 35 7.90 -16.15 14.59
CA GLN A 35 6.56 -16.72 14.72
C GLN A 35 6.04 -17.37 13.42
N GLY A 36 6.80 -17.28 12.32
CA GLY A 36 6.42 -17.83 11.02
C GLY A 36 5.41 -16.96 10.25
N CYS A 37 5.34 -15.65 10.54
CA CYS A 37 4.51 -14.75 9.76
C CYS A 37 5.00 -14.67 8.31
N HIS A 38 4.08 -14.69 7.36
CA HIS A 38 4.39 -14.64 5.92
C HIS A 38 4.89 -13.28 5.45
N ASN A 39 4.64 -12.21 6.21
CA ASN A 39 5.07 -10.85 5.90
C ASN A 39 4.96 -9.95 7.15
N ILE A 40 5.53 -8.74 7.06
CA ILE A 40 5.28 -7.65 7.99
C ILE A 40 4.38 -6.62 7.31
N ASN A 41 3.19 -6.43 7.87
CA ASN A 41 2.17 -5.52 7.32
C ASN A 41 2.14 -4.19 8.07
N ILE A 42 2.76 -3.17 7.48
CA ILE A 42 2.84 -1.84 8.08
C ILE A 42 1.67 -0.98 7.60
N VAL A 43 0.82 -0.57 8.55
CA VAL A 43 -0.46 0.07 8.27
C VAL A 43 -0.36 1.59 8.43
N THR A 44 -0.71 2.33 7.38
CA THR A 44 -0.62 3.81 7.28
C THR A 44 0.78 4.36 7.59
N PRO A 45 1.86 3.79 7.01
CA PRO A 45 3.24 4.12 7.42
C PRO A 45 3.74 5.51 6.99
N THR A 46 3.04 6.19 6.08
CA THR A 46 3.48 7.41 5.37
C THR A 46 4.10 8.47 6.28
N HIS A 47 3.54 8.66 7.46
CA HIS A 47 3.91 9.72 8.41
C HIS A 47 5.14 9.37 9.27
N VAL A 48 5.60 8.12 9.24
CA VAL A 48 6.72 7.59 10.04
C VAL A 48 7.71 6.78 9.19
N VAL A 49 7.74 7.04 7.87
CA VAL A 49 8.67 6.37 6.94
C VAL A 49 10.13 6.44 7.41
N PRO A 50 10.68 7.60 7.86
CA PRO A 50 12.08 7.65 8.31
C PRO A 50 12.40 6.69 9.46
N GLN A 51 11.49 6.58 10.44
CA GLN A 51 11.64 5.67 11.58
C GLN A 51 11.57 4.20 11.15
N ILE A 52 10.64 3.89 10.24
CA ILE A 52 10.51 2.54 9.67
C ILE A 52 11.80 2.14 8.93
N LEU A 53 12.37 3.03 8.11
CA LEU A 53 13.60 2.74 7.38
C LEU A 53 14.78 2.51 8.32
N SER A 54 14.90 3.31 9.38
CA SER A 54 15.95 3.14 10.38
C SER A 54 15.83 1.82 11.15
N ALA A 55 14.62 1.42 11.54
CA ALA A 55 14.38 0.13 12.19
C ALA A 55 14.61 -1.05 11.23
N LEU A 56 14.22 -0.89 9.97
CA LEU A 56 14.35 -1.92 8.95
C LEU A 56 15.82 -2.25 8.66
N GLU A 57 16.69 -1.24 8.57
CA GLU A 57 18.14 -1.43 8.42
C GLU A 57 18.69 -2.36 9.51
N MET A 58 18.37 -2.07 10.78
CA MET A 58 18.77 -2.90 11.92
C MET A 58 18.17 -4.31 11.86
N ALA A 59 16.94 -4.47 11.40
CA ALA A 59 16.28 -5.77 11.30
C ALA A 59 16.91 -6.63 10.19
N ILE A 60 17.25 -6.04 9.03
CA ILE A 60 17.93 -6.71 7.93
C ILE A 60 19.32 -7.19 8.35
N GLU A 61 20.10 -6.34 9.03
CA GLU A 61 21.42 -6.72 9.57
C GLU A 61 21.34 -7.92 10.53
N ARG A 62 20.20 -8.10 11.19
CA ARG A 62 19.90 -9.19 12.13
C ARG A 62 19.18 -10.37 11.49
N GLY A 63 19.03 -10.40 10.17
CA GLY A 63 18.52 -11.55 9.42
C GLY A 63 17.03 -11.50 9.08
N LEU A 64 16.39 -10.33 9.09
CA LEU A 64 15.05 -10.19 8.52
C LEU A 64 15.05 -10.52 7.02
N ASN A 65 14.17 -11.45 6.61
CA ASN A 65 14.11 -11.98 5.24
C ASN A 65 12.67 -12.30 4.77
N ILE A 66 11.64 -11.86 5.49
CA ILE A 66 10.24 -11.99 5.07
C ILE A 66 9.73 -10.73 4.35
N PRO A 67 8.77 -10.86 3.42
CA PRO A 67 8.22 -9.74 2.66
C PRO A 67 7.67 -8.59 3.51
N LEU A 68 7.76 -7.37 3.00
CA LEU A 68 7.16 -6.17 3.59
C LEU A 68 5.92 -5.71 2.81
N VAL A 69 4.84 -5.40 3.53
CA VAL A 69 3.59 -4.87 2.97
C VAL A 69 3.39 -3.42 3.39
N TYR A 70 3.24 -2.53 2.40
CA TYR A 70 2.84 -1.14 2.59
C TYR A 70 1.31 -1.02 2.46
N ASN A 71 0.62 -1.03 3.59
CA ASN A 71 -0.84 -0.96 3.65
C ASN A 71 -1.28 0.46 3.92
N THR A 72 -2.00 1.07 2.97
CA THR A 72 -2.29 2.50 3.01
C THR A 72 -3.70 2.82 2.55
N GLY A 73 -4.21 3.96 3.01
CA GLY A 73 -5.43 4.57 2.46
C GLY A 73 -5.25 5.11 1.03
N GLY A 74 -4.03 5.06 0.49
CA GLY A 74 -3.71 5.51 -0.87
C GLY A 74 -3.81 7.01 -1.03
N TYR A 75 -3.46 7.78 0.00
CA TYR A 75 -3.37 9.25 -0.08
C TYR A 75 -1.95 9.68 0.24
N ASP A 76 -1.02 9.01 -0.45
CA ASP A 76 0.42 9.12 -0.31
C ASP A 76 0.95 10.07 -1.38
N SER A 77 2.00 10.82 -1.04
CA SER A 77 2.70 11.62 -2.05
C SER A 77 3.57 10.72 -2.92
N VAL A 78 3.62 11.00 -4.22
CA VAL A 78 4.48 10.26 -5.16
C VAL A 78 5.96 10.45 -4.78
N GLU A 79 6.30 11.62 -4.22
CA GLU A 79 7.64 11.93 -3.73
C GLU A 79 8.05 10.97 -2.62
N THR A 80 7.19 10.72 -1.63
CA THR A 80 7.47 9.75 -0.56
C THR A 80 7.56 8.33 -1.11
N LEU A 81 6.68 7.95 -2.04
CA LEU A 81 6.73 6.62 -2.66
C LEU A 81 8.05 6.39 -3.40
N LYS A 82 8.56 7.39 -4.11
CA LYS A 82 9.86 7.29 -4.80
C LYS A 82 11.04 7.10 -3.85
N ILE A 83 10.97 7.66 -2.64
CA ILE A 83 12.02 7.49 -1.62
C ILE A 83 12.09 6.03 -1.15
N ILE A 84 10.95 5.34 -1.11
CA ILE A 84 10.85 3.95 -0.64
C ILE A 84 10.85 2.93 -1.79
N ASP A 85 11.28 3.33 -2.99
CA ASP A 85 11.43 2.39 -4.10
C ASP A 85 12.37 1.25 -3.70
N LYS A 86 11.95 0.01 -3.97
CA LYS A 86 12.60 -1.25 -3.58
C LYS A 86 12.64 -1.58 -2.08
N VAL A 87 11.99 -0.78 -1.23
CA VAL A 87 11.87 -1.09 0.21
C VAL A 87 10.76 -2.09 0.46
N PHE A 88 9.59 -1.91 -0.18
CA PHE A 88 8.42 -2.76 0.02
C PHE A 88 8.23 -3.73 -1.14
N ASP A 89 7.84 -4.96 -0.81
CA ASP A 89 7.56 -6.01 -1.79
C ASP A 89 6.12 -5.92 -2.30
N ILE A 90 5.20 -5.58 -1.41
CA ILE A 90 3.77 -5.56 -1.68
C ILE A 90 3.19 -4.21 -1.30
N TYR A 91 2.44 -3.61 -2.23
CA TYR A 91 1.62 -2.44 -1.94
C TYR A 91 0.17 -2.87 -1.81
N MET A 92 -0.50 -2.42 -0.74
CA MET A 92 -1.91 -2.68 -0.50
C MET A 92 -2.69 -1.38 -0.28
N PRO A 93 -2.92 -0.58 -1.33
CA PRO A 93 -3.64 0.67 -1.23
C PRO A 93 -5.17 0.48 -1.26
N ASP A 94 -5.86 1.34 -0.51
CA ASP A 94 -7.29 1.53 -0.67
C ASP A 94 -7.58 2.50 -1.83
N MET A 95 -8.55 2.14 -2.67
CA MET A 95 -9.25 3.08 -3.54
C MET A 95 -10.62 3.38 -2.94
N LYS A 96 -10.70 4.46 -2.15
CA LYS A 96 -11.86 4.78 -1.30
C LYS A 96 -12.97 5.54 -2.03
N TYR A 97 -12.60 6.45 -2.94
CA TYR A 97 -13.52 7.41 -3.53
C TYR A 97 -13.20 7.70 -5.00
N GLY A 98 -14.25 7.74 -5.83
CA GLY A 98 -14.17 8.18 -7.22
C GLY A 98 -14.34 9.70 -7.42
N ASP A 99 -14.76 10.45 -6.40
CA ASP A 99 -14.96 11.89 -6.48
C ASP A 99 -14.46 12.65 -5.24
N LYS A 100 -14.17 13.95 -5.43
CA LYS A 100 -13.60 14.83 -4.41
C LYS A 100 -14.61 15.22 -3.33
N THR A 101 -15.88 15.34 -3.67
CA THR A 101 -16.95 15.79 -2.77
C THR A 101 -17.18 14.76 -1.67
N THR A 102 -17.30 13.49 -2.04
CA THR A 102 -17.44 12.39 -1.09
C THR A 102 -16.21 12.25 -0.21
N ALA A 103 -15.00 12.36 -0.80
CA ALA A 103 -13.75 12.29 -0.05
C ALA A 103 -13.64 13.42 1.00
N ALA A 104 -14.06 14.64 0.66
CA ALA A 104 -14.08 15.76 1.58
C ALA A 104 -15.08 15.52 2.72
N LYS A 105 -16.30 15.09 2.38
CA LYS A 105 -17.38 14.83 3.35
C LYS A 105 -17.04 13.71 4.33
N LEU A 106 -16.50 12.60 3.83
CA LEU A 106 -16.34 11.38 4.62
C LEU A 106 -14.94 11.20 5.21
N SER A 107 -13.93 11.90 4.68
CA SER A 107 -12.52 11.73 5.08
C SER A 107 -11.74 13.03 5.28
N LYS A 108 -12.38 14.19 5.08
CA LYS A 108 -11.78 15.53 5.23
C LYS A 108 -10.56 15.75 4.32
N VAL A 109 -10.62 15.26 3.08
CA VAL A 109 -9.55 15.41 2.06
C VAL A 109 -10.14 15.89 0.72
N SER A 110 -9.49 16.83 0.04
CA SER A 110 -10.10 17.60 -1.07
C SER A 110 -9.75 17.11 -2.47
N ASN A 111 -8.66 16.37 -2.66
CA ASN A 111 -8.16 15.94 -3.97
C ASN A 111 -7.87 14.43 -4.05
N TYR A 112 -8.52 13.65 -3.20
CA TYR A 112 -8.25 12.21 -3.04
C TYR A 112 -8.15 11.40 -4.34
N PRO A 113 -9.12 11.46 -5.28
CA PRO A 113 -9.07 10.57 -6.44
C PRO A 113 -7.79 10.74 -7.28
N LYS A 114 -7.31 11.98 -7.44
CA LYS A 114 -6.10 12.27 -8.21
C LYS A 114 -4.85 11.77 -7.49
N ILE A 115 -4.71 12.12 -6.20
CA ILE A 115 -3.57 11.68 -5.38
C ILE A 115 -3.53 10.16 -5.30
N ASN A 116 -4.67 9.52 -5.12
CA ASN A 116 -4.80 8.07 -5.05
C ASN A 116 -4.40 7.38 -6.35
N GLN A 117 -4.88 7.87 -7.49
CA GLN A 117 -4.50 7.31 -8.80
C GLN A 117 -3.00 7.46 -9.05
N ASP A 118 -2.42 8.62 -8.75
CA ASP A 118 -0.99 8.87 -8.92
C ASP A 118 -0.15 7.96 -8.00
N ALA A 119 -0.57 7.81 -6.74
CA ALA A 119 0.07 6.91 -5.79
C ALA A 119 -0.01 5.45 -6.24
N VAL A 120 -1.18 4.97 -6.65
CA VAL A 120 -1.38 3.58 -7.12
C VAL A 120 -0.54 3.29 -8.37
N LEU A 121 -0.43 4.24 -9.30
CA LEU A 121 0.42 4.09 -10.48
C LEU A 121 1.90 4.02 -10.11
N GLU A 122 2.37 4.85 -9.18
CA GLU A 122 3.75 4.79 -8.70
C GLU A 122 4.02 3.48 -7.95
N MET A 123 3.10 3.02 -7.10
CA MET A 123 3.20 1.72 -6.43
C MET A 123 3.30 0.59 -7.46
N HIS A 124 2.42 0.57 -8.46
CA HIS A 124 2.47 -0.43 -9.55
C HIS A 124 3.79 -0.39 -10.31
N ARG A 125 4.33 0.80 -10.60
CA ARG A 125 5.65 0.95 -11.26
C ARG A 125 6.77 0.24 -10.47
N GLN A 126 6.71 0.25 -9.14
CA GLN A 126 7.76 -0.31 -8.29
C GLN A 126 7.68 -1.84 -8.19
N VAL A 127 6.47 -2.40 -8.05
CA VAL A 127 6.31 -3.83 -7.72
C VAL A 127 5.64 -4.67 -8.80
N GLY A 128 4.98 -4.04 -9.78
CA GLY A 128 4.24 -4.72 -10.84
C GLY A 128 2.96 -5.40 -10.37
N ASP A 129 2.52 -6.38 -11.16
CA ASP A 129 1.35 -7.19 -10.87
C ASP A 129 1.60 -8.14 -9.69
N LEU A 130 0.53 -8.56 -9.00
CA LEU A 130 0.62 -9.45 -7.85
C LEU A 130 1.16 -10.83 -8.24
N VAL A 131 2.24 -11.23 -7.58
CA VAL A 131 2.88 -12.55 -7.70
C VAL A 131 2.63 -13.33 -6.41
N LEU A 132 2.13 -14.55 -6.58
CA LEU A 132 1.89 -15.50 -5.49
C LEU A 132 2.87 -16.67 -5.59
N ASP A 133 3.17 -17.30 -4.47
CA ASP A 133 3.87 -18.59 -4.45
C ASP A 133 2.94 -19.78 -4.75
N GLY A 134 3.49 -21.00 -4.70
CA GLY A 134 2.74 -22.24 -4.95
C GLY A 134 1.61 -22.51 -3.95
N ASN A 135 1.59 -21.83 -2.80
CA ASN A 135 0.55 -21.94 -1.79
C ASN A 135 -0.46 -20.77 -1.85
N GLY A 136 -0.32 -19.86 -2.82
CA GLY A 136 -1.19 -18.69 -2.97
C GLY A 136 -0.83 -17.53 -2.04
N ILE A 137 0.35 -17.55 -1.40
CA ILE A 137 0.81 -16.46 -0.53
C ILE A 137 1.45 -15.38 -1.40
N ALA A 138 1.06 -14.12 -1.16
CA ALA A 138 1.64 -12.99 -1.89
C ALA A 138 3.12 -12.81 -1.55
N GLN A 139 3.95 -12.73 -2.60
CA GLN A 139 5.40 -12.55 -2.49
C GLN A 139 5.83 -11.15 -2.93
N ARG A 140 5.18 -10.59 -3.96
CA ARG A 140 5.45 -9.25 -4.49
C ARG A 140 4.26 -8.73 -5.27
N GLY A 141 4.08 -7.42 -5.36
CA GLY A 141 3.17 -6.79 -6.33
C GLY A 141 2.07 -5.95 -5.68
N LEU A 142 1.14 -5.49 -6.52
CA LEU A 142 0.08 -4.57 -6.09
C LEU A 142 -1.24 -5.30 -5.80
N LEU A 143 -1.77 -5.14 -4.58
CA LEU A 143 -3.09 -5.64 -4.16
C LEU A 143 -4.03 -4.46 -3.83
N ILE A 144 -4.90 -4.10 -4.77
CA ILE A 144 -5.82 -2.96 -4.61
C ILE A 144 -7.06 -3.37 -3.82
N ARG A 145 -7.40 -2.60 -2.78
CA ARG A 145 -8.66 -2.76 -2.04
C ARG A 145 -9.66 -1.69 -2.47
N HIS A 146 -10.81 -2.13 -2.98
CA HIS A 146 -11.90 -1.21 -3.31
C HIS A 146 -12.83 -1.04 -2.11
N LEU A 147 -13.03 0.20 -1.68
CA LEU A 147 -14.08 0.49 -0.70
C LEU A 147 -15.45 0.43 -1.37
N VAL A 148 -16.40 -0.20 -0.68
CA VAL A 148 -17.82 -0.17 -1.05
C VAL A 148 -18.57 0.55 0.06
N LEU A 149 -19.39 1.53 -0.30
CA LEU A 149 -20.21 2.30 0.63
C LEU A 149 -21.68 2.26 0.19
N PRO A 150 -22.65 2.40 1.12
CA PRO A 150 -24.06 2.50 0.80
C PRO A 150 -24.33 3.57 -0.27
N GLU A 151 -25.41 3.40 -1.04
CA GLU A 151 -25.82 4.34 -2.09
C GLU A 151 -24.73 4.66 -3.14
N ASN A 152 -23.79 3.73 -3.36
CA ASN A 152 -22.65 3.89 -4.27
C ASN A 152 -21.78 5.14 -3.97
N LEU A 153 -21.70 5.55 -2.69
CA LEU A 153 -20.93 6.74 -2.31
C LEU A 153 -19.43 6.61 -2.65
N ALA A 154 -18.86 5.40 -2.63
CA ALA A 154 -17.48 5.19 -3.03
C ALA A 154 -17.24 5.48 -4.52
N GLY A 155 -18.27 5.32 -5.37
CA GLY A 155 -18.16 5.57 -6.81
C GLY A 155 -17.14 4.65 -7.50
N THR A 156 -17.04 3.39 -7.08
CA THR A 156 -16.01 2.42 -7.50
C THR A 156 -15.91 2.29 -9.02
N GLU A 157 -17.04 2.38 -9.72
CA GLU A 157 -17.15 2.42 -11.20
C GLU A 157 -16.23 3.47 -11.85
N LYS A 158 -16.13 4.66 -11.22
CA LYS A 158 -15.36 5.80 -11.72
C LYS A 158 -13.87 5.65 -11.45
N GLY A 159 -13.50 4.89 -10.42
CA GLY A 159 -12.12 4.51 -10.12
C GLY A 159 -11.55 3.50 -11.11
N LYS A 160 -12.40 2.74 -11.84
CA LYS A 160 -12.02 1.71 -12.82
C LYS A 160 -11.63 2.24 -14.20
N LYS A 161 -11.19 3.50 -14.33
CA LYS A 161 -10.58 3.99 -15.58
C LYS A 161 -9.05 4.05 -15.47
N PRO A 162 -8.33 2.91 -15.44
CA PRO A 162 -7.00 2.92 -16.02
C PRO A 162 -7.19 3.10 -17.52
N ASN A 163 -6.40 4.01 -18.07
CA ASN A 163 -6.17 4.24 -19.48
C ASN A 163 -6.40 2.96 -20.33
N ARG A 164 -7.59 2.78 -20.93
CA ARG A 164 -7.77 1.83 -22.05
C ARG A 164 -7.13 2.45 -23.28
N GLY A 165 -5.80 2.56 -23.25
CA GLY A 165 -4.97 3.16 -24.28
C GLY A 165 -3.83 2.21 -24.62
N LYS A 166 -4.02 1.50 -25.74
CA LYS A 166 -3.14 0.52 -26.41
C LYS A 166 -3.05 -0.86 -25.73
N LYS A 167 -3.71 -1.84 -26.36
CA LYS A 167 -3.30 -3.25 -26.27
C LYS A 167 -1.79 -3.29 -26.54
N PRO A 168 -0.98 -4.08 -25.79
CA PRO A 168 0.36 -4.39 -26.25
C PRO A 168 0.24 -5.01 -27.64
N ASP A 169 1.01 -4.50 -28.59
CA ASP A 169 1.08 -5.07 -29.93
C ASP A 169 1.44 -6.56 -29.77
N VAL A 170 0.52 -7.41 -30.24
CA VAL A 170 0.77 -8.84 -30.36
C VAL A 170 1.90 -8.96 -31.37
N ILE A 171 3.12 -9.19 -30.89
CA ILE A 171 4.25 -9.56 -31.74
C ILE A 171 3.86 -10.89 -32.39
N PRO A 172 3.62 -10.95 -33.71
CA PRO A 172 3.30 -12.22 -34.35
C PRO A 172 4.51 -13.16 -34.19
N PRO A 173 4.28 -14.47 -34.05
CA PRO A 173 5.37 -15.43 -33.94
C PRO A 173 6.27 -15.27 -35.16
N LYS A 174 7.57 -15.08 -34.91
CA LYS A 174 8.58 -15.18 -35.96
C LYS A 174 8.42 -16.56 -36.59
N LYS A 175 7.96 -16.58 -37.84
CA LYS A 175 8.09 -17.76 -38.71
C LYS A 175 9.58 -18.09 -38.77
N GLY A 176 9.91 -19.35 -38.48
CA GLY A 176 11.28 -19.83 -38.44
C GLY A 176 12.04 -19.57 -39.74
N PHE A 177 13.34 -19.34 -39.59
CA PHE A 177 14.42 -20.22 -40.05
C PHE A 177 15.50 -20.23 -38.98
#